data_AF-A0A2E9TR60-F1
#
_entry.id   AF-A0A2E9TR60-F1
#
_cell.length_a   1.000
_cell.length_b   1.000
_cell.length_c   1.000
_cell.angle_alpha   90.00
_cell.angle_beta   90.00
_cell.angle_gamma   90.00
#
_symmetry.space_group_name_H-M   'P 1'
#
loop_
_entity.id
_entity.type
_entity.pdbx_description
1 polymer ?
#
loop_
_entity_poly.entity_id
_entity_poly.type
_entity_poly.pdbx_seq_one_letter_code
_entity_poly.pdbx_strand_id
1 'polypeptide(L)'
;MWLLAAVARAGEPPLQLARVYQPGMDLQGYWVSEKLDGVRAYWDGQQLLSRGGNVIAAPDWFLRDFPDQPLDGELWMGRGRFAQVSAAIRRLQPKAEEWRQIRFMLFDLPASGVPFSERITRMRQLTRDTGSYHLAMVEQRPATDHEALLADLDRVLAAGGEGLMLHHGDSVYQTGRTAALLKVKTFQDAEATVVDYTQGKGKYQGQVGALVVENEAGRRFKLGSGLSDAERADPPPLGSTVTYKFYGLTSTGLPRFASFLRIRNDEPAAPTRQVSPSH
;
A
#
# COMPACT_ATOMS: atom_id res chain seq x y z
N MET A 1 25.28 9.01 31.56
CA MET A 1 26.02 8.19 30.56
C MET A 1 24.99 7.69 29.55
N TRP A 2 24.81 8.41 28.45
CA TRP A 2 23.90 7.99 27.37
C TRP A 2 24.64 6.96 26.52
N LEU A 3 24.31 5.67 26.68
CA LEU A 3 24.76 4.66 25.73
C LEU A 3 24.06 4.91 24.40
N LEU A 4 24.82 5.37 23.41
CA LEU A 4 24.46 5.26 22.00
C LEU A 4 24.38 3.76 21.68
N ALA A 5 23.17 3.20 21.76
CA ALA A 5 22.92 1.85 21.29
C ALA A 5 23.03 1.85 19.77
N ALA A 6 24.14 1.31 19.25
CA ALA A 6 24.34 1.14 17.82
C ALA A 6 23.31 0.14 17.29
N VAL A 7 22.52 0.56 16.29
CA VAL A 7 21.64 -0.35 15.55
C VAL A 7 22.52 -1.24 14.67
N ALA A 8 22.56 -2.54 14.96
CA ALA A 8 23.32 -3.49 14.17
C ALA A 8 22.76 -3.53 12.73
N ARG A 9 23.65 -3.38 11.74
CA ARG A 9 23.33 -3.35 10.31
C ARG A 9 23.97 -4.56 9.64
N ALA A 10 23.16 -5.44 9.06
CA ALA A 10 23.58 -6.72 8.51
C ALA A 10 23.78 -6.71 6.97
N GLY A 11 23.87 -5.52 6.36
CA GLY A 11 23.82 -5.36 4.89
C GLY A 11 22.38 -5.33 4.36
N GLU A 12 22.17 -4.71 3.20
CA GLU A 12 20.82 -4.61 2.63
C GLU A 12 20.37 -5.95 2.04
N PRO A 13 19.16 -6.44 2.39
CA PRO A 13 18.68 -7.71 1.86
C PRO A 13 18.41 -7.62 0.34
N PRO A 14 18.59 -8.72 -0.41
CA PRO A 14 18.39 -8.76 -1.85
C PRO A 14 16.89 -8.81 -2.19
N LEU A 15 16.20 -7.66 -2.14
CA LEU A 15 14.75 -7.61 -2.25
C LEU A 15 14.24 -7.44 -3.70
N GLN A 16 13.24 -8.22 -4.06
CA GLN A 16 12.41 -7.99 -5.26
C GLN A 16 11.44 -6.82 -5.05
N LEU A 17 11.32 -5.93 -6.03
CA LEU A 17 10.51 -4.70 -5.97
C LEU A 17 9.46 -4.66 -7.08
N ALA A 18 8.26 -4.18 -6.74
CA ALA A 18 7.12 -4.16 -7.64
C ALA A 18 7.09 -2.94 -8.60
N ARG A 19 6.58 -3.15 -9.81
CA ARG A 19 6.06 -2.11 -10.71
C ARG A 19 4.56 -1.88 -10.46
N VAL A 20 3.92 -0.98 -11.21
CA VAL A 20 2.49 -0.70 -11.11
C VAL A 20 1.76 -1.42 -12.24
N TYR A 21 0.65 -2.07 -11.93
CA TYR A 21 -0.25 -2.65 -12.94
C TYR A 21 -0.93 -1.54 -13.75
N GLN A 22 -1.04 -1.72 -15.07
CA GLN A 22 -1.76 -0.83 -15.97
C GLN A 22 -2.92 -1.58 -16.64
N PRO A 23 -4.10 -0.94 -16.81
CA PRO A 23 -5.19 -1.53 -17.59
C PRO A 23 -4.72 -1.96 -18.98
N GLY A 24 -5.13 -3.15 -19.42
CA GLY A 24 -4.73 -3.74 -20.70
C GLY A 24 -3.47 -4.61 -20.65
N MET A 25 -2.77 -4.67 -19.52
CA MET A 25 -1.74 -5.70 -19.31
C MET A 25 -2.38 -7.08 -19.22
N ASP A 26 -1.75 -8.07 -19.85
CA ASP A 26 -2.13 -9.48 -19.74
C ASP A 26 -1.96 -9.98 -18.30
N LEU A 27 -2.98 -10.69 -17.83
CA LEU A 27 -3.05 -11.29 -16.50
C LEU A 27 -2.84 -12.81 -16.52
N GLN A 28 -2.73 -13.43 -17.70
CA GLN A 28 -2.44 -14.85 -17.82
C GLN A 28 -1.16 -15.22 -17.06
N GLY A 29 -1.23 -16.26 -16.24
CA GLY A 29 -0.11 -16.75 -15.45
C GLY A 29 0.20 -15.94 -14.18
N TYR A 30 -0.49 -14.83 -13.91
CA TYR A 30 -0.31 -14.10 -12.65
C TYR A 30 -1.07 -14.75 -11.49
N TRP A 31 -0.53 -14.57 -10.30
CA TRP A 31 -1.18 -14.83 -9.02
C TRP A 31 -1.52 -13.51 -8.33
N VAL A 32 -2.67 -13.44 -7.68
CA VAL A 32 -3.20 -12.30 -6.94
C VAL A 32 -3.08 -12.59 -5.44
N SER A 33 -2.63 -11.59 -4.68
CA SER A 33 -2.69 -11.58 -3.22
C SER A 33 -3.10 -10.21 -2.69
N GLU A 34 -3.60 -10.15 -1.46
CA GLU A 34 -3.80 -8.86 -0.77
C GLU A 34 -2.43 -8.17 -0.59
N LYS A 35 -2.40 -6.85 -0.85
CA LYS A 35 -1.30 -6.00 -0.43
C LYS A 35 -1.51 -5.66 1.05
N LEU A 36 -0.63 -6.17 1.90
CA LEU A 36 -0.67 -5.92 3.33
C LEU A 36 0.05 -4.60 3.67
N ASP A 37 -0.62 -3.76 4.44
CA ASP A 37 -0.06 -2.51 4.97
C ASP A 37 0.65 -2.75 6.32
N GLY A 38 1.82 -3.38 6.25
CA GLY A 38 2.65 -3.73 7.40
C GLY A 38 4.05 -3.15 7.33
N VAL A 39 5.02 -3.88 7.88
CA VAL A 39 6.44 -3.56 7.68
C VAL A 39 7.13 -4.78 7.07
N ARG A 40 7.60 -4.64 5.82
CA ARG A 40 8.41 -5.66 5.15
C ARG A 40 9.61 -6.06 5.99
N ALA A 41 9.77 -7.36 6.18
CA ALA A 41 10.89 -7.96 6.86
C ALA A 41 11.43 -9.14 6.05
N TYR A 42 12.75 -9.27 6.04
CA TYR A 42 13.49 -10.38 5.45
C TYR A 42 14.01 -11.24 6.58
N TRP A 43 13.62 -12.52 6.61
CA TRP A 43 14.22 -13.50 7.49
C TRP A 43 15.44 -14.09 6.79
N ASP A 44 16.61 -14.03 7.41
CA ASP A 44 17.86 -14.54 6.83
C ASP A 44 18.19 -15.99 7.20
N GLY A 45 17.30 -16.65 7.95
CA GLY A 45 17.54 -17.96 8.58
C GLY A 45 17.80 -17.87 10.08
N GLN A 46 18.06 -16.67 10.62
CA GLN A 46 18.41 -16.47 12.03
C GLN A 46 17.74 -15.25 12.67
N GLN A 47 17.56 -14.17 11.91
CA GLN A 47 17.01 -12.91 12.40
C GLN A 47 16.18 -12.20 11.32
N LEU A 48 15.35 -11.26 11.77
CA LEU A 48 14.56 -10.42 10.88
C LEU A 48 15.34 -9.15 10.54
N LEU A 49 15.39 -8.82 9.27
CA LEU A 49 16.03 -7.63 8.71
C LEU A 49 14.96 -6.73 8.09
N SER A 50 15.02 -5.45 8.40
CA SER A 50 14.23 -4.44 7.69
C SER A 50 14.72 -4.27 6.25
N ARG A 51 13.92 -3.60 5.43
CA ARG A 51 14.30 -3.22 4.06
C ARG A 51 15.68 -2.55 3.94
N GLY A 52 16.08 -1.75 4.92
CA GLY A 52 17.37 -1.06 4.92
C GLY A 52 18.53 -1.86 5.53
N GLY A 53 18.32 -3.14 5.85
CA GLY A 53 19.34 -4.01 6.44
C GLY A 53 19.55 -3.85 7.94
N ASN A 54 18.69 -3.10 8.63
CA ASN A 54 18.72 -3.01 10.10
C ASN A 54 18.07 -4.25 10.71
N VAL A 55 18.68 -4.82 11.73
CA VAL A 55 18.11 -5.92 12.51
C VAL A 55 16.85 -5.45 13.24
N ILE A 56 15.78 -6.22 13.13
CA ILE A 56 14.53 -6.05 13.86
C ILE A 56 14.63 -6.88 15.14
N ALA A 57 14.54 -6.22 16.30
CA ALA A 57 14.58 -6.86 17.60
C ALA A 57 13.28 -7.64 17.89
N ALA A 58 13.09 -8.79 17.24
CA ALA A 58 12.00 -9.70 17.52
C ALA A 58 12.30 -10.57 18.75
N PRO A 59 11.33 -10.83 19.64
CA PRO A 59 11.52 -11.78 20.73
C PRO A 59 11.84 -13.20 20.21
N ASP A 60 12.72 -13.93 20.89
CA ASP A 60 13.10 -15.29 20.49
C ASP A 60 11.90 -16.24 20.35
N TRP A 61 10.90 -16.09 21.22
CA TRP A 61 9.68 -16.90 21.15
C TRP A 61 8.83 -16.61 19.91
N PHE A 62 8.96 -15.44 19.29
CA PHE A 62 8.27 -15.09 18.05
C PHE A 62 8.89 -15.82 16.85
N LEU A 63 10.22 -15.96 16.86
CA LEU A 63 11.01 -16.59 15.81
C LEU A 63 11.13 -18.11 15.95
N ARG A 64 10.68 -18.66 17.08
CA ARG A 64 10.71 -20.11 17.32
C ARG A 64 9.98 -20.85 16.20
N ASP A 65 10.60 -21.94 15.75
CA ASP A 65 10.13 -22.83 14.70
C ASP A 65 10.03 -22.19 13.30
N PHE A 66 10.64 -21.02 13.10
CA PHE A 66 10.90 -20.51 11.75
C PHE A 66 11.91 -21.43 11.05
N PRO A 67 11.76 -21.66 9.74
CA PRO A 67 12.69 -22.50 9.00
C PRO A 67 14.02 -21.78 8.79
N ASP A 68 15.13 -22.53 8.68
CA ASP A 68 16.47 -21.95 8.54
C ASP A 68 16.76 -21.30 7.17
N GLN A 69 15.80 -21.37 6.23
CA GLN A 69 15.95 -20.79 4.90
C GLN A 69 15.44 -19.34 4.84
N PRO A 70 15.99 -18.50 3.94
CA PRO A 70 15.51 -17.13 3.79
C PRO A 70 14.04 -17.01 3.38
N LEU A 71 13.34 -16.06 3.99
CA LEU A 71 11.93 -15.75 3.72
C LEU A 71 11.73 -14.25 3.49
N ASP A 72 10.82 -13.90 2.58
CA ASP A 72 10.38 -12.51 2.36
C ASP A 72 8.92 -12.38 2.77
N GLY A 73 8.64 -11.43 3.65
CA GLY A 73 7.32 -11.31 4.25
C GLY A 73 7.03 -9.93 4.81
N GLU A 74 5.80 -9.79 5.31
CA GLU A 74 5.32 -8.57 5.95
C GLU A 74 5.03 -8.84 7.42
N LEU A 75 5.63 -8.08 8.33
CA LEU A 75 5.17 -8.05 9.72
C LEU A 75 3.87 -7.26 9.79
N TRP A 76 2.79 -7.92 10.21
CA TRP A 76 1.43 -7.40 10.05
C TRP A 76 0.58 -7.65 11.30
N MET A 77 -0.27 -6.67 11.64
CA MET A 77 -1.15 -6.68 12.82
C MET A 77 -2.64 -6.63 12.47
N GLY A 78 -3.00 -6.77 11.20
CA GLY A 78 -4.36 -6.52 10.73
C GLY A 78 -4.48 -5.27 9.88
N ARG A 79 -5.63 -5.12 9.23
CA ARG A 79 -5.97 -3.97 8.38
C ARG A 79 -6.08 -2.68 9.20
N GLY A 80 -5.63 -1.56 8.65
CA GLY A 80 -5.65 -0.25 9.31
C GLY A 80 -4.72 -0.12 10.53
N ARG A 81 -3.80 -1.06 10.73
CA ARG A 81 -2.94 -1.15 11.93
C ARG A 81 -1.47 -0.76 11.68
N PHE A 82 -1.14 -0.19 10.52
CA PHE A 82 0.23 0.15 10.13
C PHE A 82 0.99 0.94 11.21
N ALA A 83 0.41 2.02 11.73
CA ALA A 83 1.05 2.86 12.74
C ALA A 83 1.47 2.06 13.99
N GLN A 84 0.65 1.10 14.41
CA GLN A 84 0.90 0.27 15.59
C GLN A 84 2.01 -0.76 15.33
N VAL A 85 1.97 -1.48 14.21
CA VAL A 85 3.02 -2.47 13.87
C VAL A 85 4.36 -1.79 13.63
N SER A 86 4.34 -0.65 12.96
CA SER A 86 5.51 0.19 12.70
C SER A 86 6.15 0.70 14.01
N ALA A 87 5.34 1.07 15.00
CA ALA A 87 5.83 1.48 16.32
C ALA A 87 6.45 0.31 17.10
N ALA A 88 5.81 -0.86 17.10
CA ALA A 88 6.30 -2.05 17.80
C ALA A 88 7.66 -2.54 17.29
N ILE A 89 7.84 -2.56 15.96
CA ILE A 89 9.05 -3.04 15.28
C ILE A 89 10.25 -2.11 15.50
N ARG A 90 10.02 -0.81 15.67
CA ARG A 90 11.09 0.18 15.91
C ARG A 90 11.65 0.16 17.34
N ARG A 91 11.04 -0.58 18.26
CA ARG A 91 11.51 -0.62 19.65
C ARG A 91 12.81 -1.41 19.74
N LEU A 92 13.78 -0.85 20.46
CA LEU A 92 15.00 -1.58 20.85
C LEU A 92 14.69 -2.71 21.84
N GLN A 93 13.71 -2.50 22.72
CA GLN A 93 13.21 -3.52 23.64
C GLN A 93 11.80 -3.93 23.22
N PRO A 94 11.62 -5.12 22.61
CA PRO A 94 10.32 -5.56 22.15
C PRO A 94 9.36 -5.84 23.30
N LYS A 95 8.12 -5.39 23.14
CA LYS A 95 7.05 -5.60 24.10
C LYS A 95 6.23 -6.84 23.74
N ALA A 96 6.12 -7.79 24.66
CA ALA A 96 5.47 -9.06 24.36
C ALA A 96 3.98 -8.90 23.99
N GLU A 97 3.28 -7.95 24.61
CA GLU A 97 1.87 -7.63 24.32
C GLU A 97 1.64 -7.06 22.92
N GLU A 98 2.61 -6.33 22.36
CA GLU A 98 2.56 -5.83 20.99
C GLU A 98 2.86 -6.98 20.01
N TRP A 99 3.95 -7.73 20.25
CA TRP A 99 4.42 -8.81 19.37
C TRP A 99 3.47 -10.01 19.28
N ARG A 100 2.68 -10.29 20.32
CA ARG A 100 1.63 -11.33 20.28
C ARG A 100 0.55 -11.05 19.23
N GLN A 101 0.41 -9.80 18.79
CA GLN A 101 -0.56 -9.39 17.78
C GLN A 101 0.04 -9.34 16.37
N ILE A 102 1.35 -9.58 16.23
CA ILE A 102 2.05 -9.57 14.97
C ILE A 102 2.06 -10.99 14.40
N ARG A 103 1.94 -11.09 13.07
CA ARG A 103 2.33 -12.27 12.29
C ARG A 103 3.35 -11.85 11.25
N PHE A 104 4.28 -12.76 10.93
CA PHE A 104 5.12 -12.66 9.75
C PHE A 104 4.39 -13.34 8.58
N MET A 105 3.90 -12.50 7.68
CA MET A 105 3.08 -12.90 6.53
C MET A 105 4.00 -13.12 5.32
N LEU A 106 4.46 -14.36 5.17
CA LEU A 106 5.31 -14.86 4.09
C LEU A 106 4.65 -14.70 2.73
N PHE A 107 5.34 -14.08 1.78
CA PHE A 107 4.89 -13.95 0.39
C PHE A 107 5.91 -14.40 -0.66
N ASP A 108 7.19 -14.64 -0.30
CA ASP A 108 8.14 -15.25 -1.24
C ASP A 108 9.33 -15.97 -0.56
N LEU A 109 10.07 -16.75 -1.34
CA LEU A 109 11.28 -17.51 -0.96
C LEU A 109 12.51 -17.02 -1.76
N PRO A 110 13.27 -16.03 -1.27
CA PRO A 110 14.36 -15.38 -2.03
C PRO A 110 15.49 -16.30 -2.47
N ALA A 111 15.80 -17.33 -1.68
CA ALA A 111 16.85 -18.29 -2.01
C ALA A 111 16.44 -19.35 -3.05
N SER A 112 15.17 -19.36 -3.46
CA SER A 112 14.63 -20.41 -4.32
C SER A 112 14.77 -20.07 -5.80
N GLY A 113 15.49 -20.93 -6.54
CA GLY A 113 15.68 -20.78 -8.00
C GLY A 113 14.51 -21.24 -8.88
N VAL A 114 13.43 -21.76 -8.30
CA VAL A 114 12.27 -22.26 -9.06
C VAL A 114 11.23 -21.17 -9.32
N PRO A 115 10.32 -21.35 -10.31
CA PRO A 115 9.24 -20.41 -10.61
C PRO A 115 8.33 -20.11 -9.41
N PHE A 116 7.71 -18.93 -9.40
CA PHE A 116 6.85 -18.48 -8.30
C PHE A 116 5.69 -19.44 -8.02
N SER A 117 5.11 -20.07 -9.05
CA SER A 117 4.05 -21.09 -8.89
C SER A 117 4.51 -22.29 -8.04
N GLU A 118 5.75 -22.74 -8.21
CA GLU A 118 6.36 -23.75 -7.33
C GLU A 118 6.72 -23.19 -5.96
N ARG A 119 7.20 -21.94 -5.88
CA ARG A 119 7.47 -21.28 -4.59
C ARG A 119 6.21 -21.16 -3.75
N ILE A 120 5.04 -20.92 -4.34
CA ILE A 120 3.74 -20.95 -3.66
C ILE A 120 3.50 -22.32 -3.00
N THR A 121 3.73 -23.41 -3.73
CA THR A 121 3.56 -24.76 -3.19
C THR A 121 4.51 -25.02 -2.03
N ARG A 122 5.78 -24.59 -2.14
CA ARG A 122 6.77 -24.68 -1.06
C ARG A 122 6.39 -23.83 0.15
N MET A 123 5.92 -22.59 -0.03
CA MET A 123 5.45 -21.73 1.06
C MET A 123 4.23 -22.34 1.78
N ARG A 124 3.29 -22.94 1.04
CA ARG A 124 2.16 -23.67 1.65
C ARG A 124 2.62 -24.90 2.43
N GLN A 125 3.66 -25.58 2.00
CA GLN A 125 4.23 -26.70 2.75
C GLN A 125 4.93 -26.21 4.02
N LEU A 126 5.83 -25.22 3.90
CA LEU A 126 6.56 -24.64 5.03
C LEU A 126 5.63 -24.13 6.13
N THR A 127 4.55 -23.45 5.76
CA THR A 127 3.59 -22.91 6.73
C THR A 127 2.64 -23.95 7.31
N ARG A 128 2.53 -25.14 6.70
CA ARG A 128 1.82 -26.29 7.29
C ARG A 128 2.72 -27.11 8.22
N ASP A 129 3.99 -27.23 7.88
CA ASP A 129 4.95 -28.09 8.60
C ASP A 129 5.60 -27.37 9.79
N THR A 130 5.61 -26.03 9.80
CA THR A 130 6.12 -25.24 10.94
C THR A 130 5.24 -25.38 12.18
N GLY A 131 5.87 -25.47 13.36
CA GLY A 131 5.20 -25.34 14.65
C GLY A 131 4.91 -23.89 15.05
N SER A 132 5.36 -22.91 14.27
CA SER A 132 5.29 -21.51 14.63
C SER A 132 3.87 -20.94 14.48
N TYR A 133 3.33 -20.41 15.57
CA TYR A 133 2.08 -19.66 15.54
C TYR A 133 2.22 -18.28 14.89
N HIS A 134 3.44 -17.79 14.63
CA HIS A 134 3.69 -16.44 14.16
C HIS A 134 4.02 -16.36 12.68
N LEU A 135 4.32 -17.50 12.04
CA LEU A 135 4.55 -17.62 10.62
C LEU A 135 3.25 -18.00 9.89
N ALA A 136 2.84 -17.20 8.91
CA ALA A 136 1.70 -17.50 8.05
C ALA A 136 2.00 -17.08 6.62
N MET A 137 1.31 -17.65 5.64
CA MET A 137 1.47 -17.30 4.23
C MET A 137 0.37 -16.33 3.80
N VAL A 138 0.72 -15.31 3.02
CA VAL A 138 -0.26 -14.48 2.30
C VAL A 138 -0.97 -15.35 1.27
N GLU A 139 -2.30 -15.36 1.28
CA GLU A 139 -3.09 -16.15 0.33
C GLU A 139 -2.78 -15.75 -1.12
N GLN A 140 -2.58 -16.77 -1.97
CA GLN A 140 -2.29 -16.63 -3.40
C GLN A 140 -3.37 -17.34 -4.21
N ARG A 141 -4.03 -16.61 -5.11
CA ARG A 141 -5.07 -17.10 -6.02
C ARG A 141 -4.70 -16.79 -7.48
N PRO A 142 -5.01 -17.63 -8.46
CA PRO A 142 -4.77 -17.28 -9.86
C PRO A 142 -5.52 -16.00 -10.26
N ALA A 143 -4.85 -15.12 -11.00
CA ALA A 143 -5.51 -14.00 -11.66
C ALA A 143 -6.40 -14.52 -12.79
N THR A 144 -7.46 -13.79 -13.07
CA THR A 144 -8.42 -14.09 -14.15
C THR A 144 -8.40 -12.97 -15.16
N ASP A 145 -9.39 -12.08 -15.12
CA ASP A 145 -9.50 -10.93 -15.99
C ASP A 145 -9.45 -9.61 -15.20
N HIS A 146 -9.39 -8.52 -15.96
CA HIS A 146 -9.31 -7.16 -15.39
C HIS A 146 -10.53 -6.81 -14.54
N GLU A 147 -11.73 -7.22 -14.94
CA GLU A 147 -12.97 -6.90 -14.22
C GLU A 147 -13.02 -7.63 -12.88
N ALA A 148 -12.69 -8.92 -12.87
CA ALA A 148 -12.59 -9.72 -11.66
C ALA A 148 -11.49 -9.21 -10.71
N LEU A 149 -10.35 -8.76 -11.25
CA LEU A 149 -9.28 -8.16 -10.47
C LEU A 149 -9.73 -6.86 -9.78
N LEU A 150 -10.43 -5.98 -10.49
CA LEU A 150 -10.97 -4.75 -9.91
C LEU A 150 -12.07 -5.02 -8.89
N ALA A 151 -12.95 -6.00 -9.14
CA ALA A 151 -13.96 -6.40 -8.16
C ALA A 151 -13.32 -6.96 -6.87
N ASP A 152 -12.21 -7.69 -6.98
CA ASP A 152 -11.45 -8.18 -5.83
C ASP A 152 -10.77 -7.03 -5.07
N LEU A 153 -10.22 -6.06 -5.81
CA LEU A 153 -9.64 -4.85 -5.24
C LEU A 153 -10.68 -4.07 -4.42
N ASP A 154 -11.87 -3.87 -4.98
CA ASP A 154 -12.97 -3.17 -4.30
C ASP A 154 -13.40 -3.89 -3.02
N ARG A 155 -13.49 -5.24 -3.03
CA ARG A 155 -13.78 -6.03 -1.83
C ARG A 155 -12.72 -5.86 -0.76
N VAL A 156 -11.44 -5.94 -1.13
CA VAL A 156 -10.32 -5.77 -0.19
C VAL A 156 -10.35 -4.37 0.44
N LEU A 157 -10.53 -3.33 -0.39
CA LEU A 157 -10.64 -1.95 0.06
C LEU A 157 -11.82 -1.70 0.99
N ALA A 158 -13.01 -2.20 0.61
CA ALA A 158 -14.23 -2.05 1.42
C ALA A 158 -14.07 -2.68 2.82
N ALA A 159 -13.23 -3.72 2.91
CA ALA A 159 -12.91 -4.39 4.16
C ALA A 159 -11.65 -3.84 4.86
N GLY A 160 -11.14 -2.67 4.42
CA GLY A 160 -10.05 -1.92 5.04
C GLY A 160 -8.63 -2.30 4.59
N GLY A 161 -8.49 -3.16 3.57
CA GLY A 161 -7.20 -3.58 3.03
C GLY A 161 -6.57 -2.49 2.15
N GLU A 162 -5.29 -2.65 1.82
CA GLU A 162 -4.53 -1.60 1.13
C GLU A 162 -4.67 -1.67 -0.41
N GLY A 163 -4.78 -2.88 -0.94
CA GLY A 163 -4.84 -3.12 -2.38
C GLY A 163 -4.51 -4.57 -2.72
N LEU A 164 -4.06 -4.81 -3.96
CA LEU A 164 -3.64 -6.14 -4.42
C LEU A 164 -2.20 -6.11 -4.95
N MET A 165 -1.57 -7.28 -4.91
CA MET A 165 -0.31 -7.58 -5.58
C MET A 165 -0.57 -8.64 -6.66
N LEU A 166 0.14 -8.53 -7.78
CA LEU A 166 0.18 -9.52 -8.85
C LEU A 166 1.62 -10.05 -8.96
N HIS A 167 1.78 -11.37 -9.04
CA HIS A 167 3.09 -12.00 -9.25
C HIS A 167 3.02 -13.10 -10.32
N HIS A 168 3.81 -12.97 -11.39
CA HIS A 168 3.84 -13.92 -12.50
C HIS A 168 4.36 -15.29 -12.05
N GLY A 169 3.58 -16.35 -12.28
CA GLY A 169 3.84 -17.72 -11.84
C GLY A 169 5.15 -18.29 -12.37
N ASP A 170 5.53 -17.96 -13.61
CA ASP A 170 6.76 -18.50 -14.22
C ASP A 170 8.03 -17.73 -13.85
N SER A 171 7.91 -16.67 -13.04
CA SER A 171 9.06 -15.83 -12.71
C SER A 171 9.97 -16.46 -11.67
N VAL A 172 11.28 -16.37 -11.89
CA VAL A 172 12.30 -16.65 -10.87
C VAL A 172 12.51 -15.40 -10.01
N TYR A 173 12.89 -15.58 -8.74
CA TYR A 173 13.17 -14.46 -7.84
C TYR A 173 14.29 -13.58 -8.40
N GLN A 174 14.11 -12.26 -8.39
CA GLN A 174 15.09 -11.30 -8.90
C GLN A 174 15.20 -10.09 -7.99
N THR A 175 16.43 -9.75 -7.60
CA THR A 175 16.71 -8.52 -6.85
C THR A 175 16.41 -7.29 -7.70
N GLY A 176 15.75 -6.30 -7.10
CA GLY A 176 15.42 -5.04 -7.76
C GLY A 176 14.04 -5.05 -8.42
N ARG A 177 13.78 -4.02 -9.25
CA ARG A 177 12.44 -3.77 -9.78
C ARG A 177 12.14 -4.61 -11.02
N THR A 178 11.13 -5.46 -10.93
CA THR A 178 10.75 -6.40 -12.01
C THR A 178 9.32 -6.15 -12.51
N ALA A 179 9.06 -6.55 -13.75
CA ALA A 179 7.70 -6.57 -14.32
C ALA A 179 6.90 -7.81 -13.88
N ALA A 180 7.58 -8.85 -13.36
CA ALA A 180 6.92 -10.04 -12.83
C ALA A 180 6.15 -9.78 -11.53
N LEU A 181 6.43 -8.68 -10.82
CA LEU A 181 5.75 -8.30 -9.59
C LEU A 181 5.12 -6.92 -9.76
N LEU A 182 3.81 -6.83 -9.65
CA LEU A 182 3.05 -5.61 -9.83
C LEU A 182 2.22 -5.30 -8.59
N LYS A 183 2.12 -4.03 -8.22
CA LYS A 183 1.11 -3.54 -7.28
C LYS A 183 -0.07 -3.02 -8.07
N VAL A 184 -1.26 -3.48 -7.71
CA VAL A 184 -2.52 -2.95 -8.25
C VAL A 184 -2.88 -1.75 -7.39
N LYS A 185 -2.60 -0.56 -7.93
CA LYS A 185 -3.01 0.69 -7.30
C LYS A 185 -4.46 0.97 -7.61
N THR A 186 -5.09 1.59 -6.63
CA THR A 186 -6.53 1.78 -6.57
C THR A 186 -6.98 2.94 -7.44
N PHE A 187 -6.18 4.00 -7.61
CA PHE A 187 -6.62 5.14 -8.40
C PHE A 187 -5.54 5.75 -9.29
N GLN A 188 -6.01 6.28 -10.41
CA GLN A 188 -5.34 7.31 -11.21
C GLN A 188 -5.71 8.67 -10.61
N ASP A 189 -4.82 9.64 -10.67
CA ASP A 189 -5.14 11.02 -10.40
C ASP A 189 -5.12 11.83 -11.70
N ALA A 190 -5.94 12.88 -11.71
CA ALA A 190 -6.01 13.84 -12.79
C ALA A 190 -6.53 15.16 -12.21
N GLU A 191 -6.52 16.19 -13.06
CA GLU A 191 -6.90 17.53 -12.67
C GLU A 191 -8.13 17.99 -13.45
N ALA A 192 -8.95 18.80 -12.80
CA ALA A 192 -10.13 19.41 -13.40
C ALA A 192 -10.41 20.76 -12.74
N THR A 193 -11.02 21.66 -13.48
CA THR A 193 -11.41 22.99 -13.01
C THR A 193 -12.81 22.94 -12.42
N VAL A 194 -13.02 23.55 -11.25
CA VAL A 194 -14.35 23.67 -10.65
C VAL A 194 -15.17 24.69 -11.44
N VAL A 195 -16.30 24.26 -12.00
CA VAL A 195 -17.15 25.10 -12.86
C VAL A 195 -18.53 25.37 -12.27
N ASP A 196 -19.00 24.56 -11.32
CA ASP A 196 -20.27 24.78 -10.62
C ASP A 196 -20.32 23.96 -9.31
N TYR A 197 -21.40 24.11 -8.53
CA TYR A 197 -21.70 23.33 -7.34
C TYR A 197 -23.06 22.66 -7.43
N THR A 198 -23.25 21.60 -6.66
CA THR A 198 -24.59 21.04 -6.42
C THR A 198 -24.94 21.13 -4.95
N GLN A 199 -26.21 21.37 -4.64
CA GLN A 199 -26.67 21.48 -3.27
C GLN A 199 -26.69 20.12 -2.56
N GLY A 200 -26.17 20.08 -1.33
CA GLY A 200 -26.19 18.90 -0.48
C GLY A 200 -27.61 18.55 -0.01
N LYS A 201 -27.81 17.26 0.28
CA LYS A 201 -29.05 16.70 0.81
C LYS A 201 -28.77 15.99 2.14
N GLY A 202 -29.81 15.77 2.95
CA GLY A 202 -29.68 15.08 4.24
C GLY A 202 -28.72 15.82 5.18
N LYS A 203 -27.69 15.12 5.69
CA LYS A 203 -26.69 15.73 6.59
C LYS A 203 -25.93 16.93 6.02
N TYR A 204 -25.95 17.12 4.69
CA TYR A 204 -25.29 18.24 3.99
C TYR A 204 -26.28 19.29 3.48
N GLN A 205 -27.50 19.34 4.00
CA GLN A 205 -28.45 20.39 3.63
C GLN A 205 -27.92 21.78 4.03
N GLY A 206 -27.97 22.73 3.10
CA GLY A 206 -27.39 24.07 3.27
C GLY A 206 -25.89 24.17 2.97
N GLN A 207 -25.24 23.07 2.56
CA GLN A 207 -23.83 23.00 2.17
C GLN A 207 -23.66 22.45 0.75
N VAL A 208 -22.43 22.44 0.24
CA VAL A 208 -22.11 21.81 -1.04
C VAL A 208 -22.20 20.28 -0.95
N GLY A 209 -22.99 19.69 -1.85
CA GLY A 209 -23.12 18.25 -2.03
C GLY A 209 -22.00 17.68 -2.90
N ALA A 210 -21.68 18.35 -4.01
CA ALA A 210 -20.60 17.96 -4.92
C ALA A 210 -20.07 19.17 -5.69
N LEU A 211 -18.79 19.13 -6.05
CA LEU A 211 -18.22 20.02 -7.07
C LEU A 211 -18.62 19.51 -8.46
N VAL A 212 -19.03 20.39 -9.36
CA VAL A 212 -19.09 20.10 -10.79
C VAL A 212 -17.77 20.57 -11.37
N VAL A 213 -17.05 19.67 -12.03
CA VAL A 213 -15.72 19.95 -12.58
C VAL A 213 -15.69 19.67 -14.07
N GLU A 214 -14.81 20.37 -14.78
CA GLU A 214 -14.51 20.16 -16.20
C GLU A 214 -13.02 19.81 -16.34
N ASN A 215 -12.71 18.68 -16.98
CA ASN A 215 -11.32 18.29 -17.23
C ASN A 215 -10.77 18.95 -18.51
N GLU A 216 -9.48 18.76 -18.78
CA GLU A 216 -8.79 19.31 -19.97
C GLU A 216 -9.42 18.89 -21.31
N ALA A 217 -10.14 17.77 -21.33
CA ALA A 217 -10.87 17.29 -22.51
C ALA A 217 -12.27 17.93 -22.66
N GLY A 218 -12.61 18.94 -21.86
CA GLY A 218 -13.89 19.64 -21.89
C GLY A 218 -15.06 18.83 -21.31
N ARG A 219 -14.77 17.74 -20.57
CA ARG A 219 -15.81 16.84 -20.06
C ARG A 219 -16.20 17.19 -18.64
N ARG A 220 -17.51 17.34 -18.42
CA ARG A 220 -18.08 17.67 -17.10
C ARG A 220 -18.54 16.44 -16.34
N PHE A 221 -18.18 16.39 -15.05
CA PHE A 221 -18.63 15.37 -14.11
C PHE A 221 -18.63 15.92 -12.68
N LYS A 222 -19.16 15.14 -11.73
CA LYS A 222 -19.33 15.57 -10.33
C LYS A 222 -18.33 14.87 -9.41
N LEU A 223 -17.74 15.62 -8.48
CA LEU A 223 -16.96 15.12 -7.35
C LEU A 223 -17.77 15.26 -6.06
N GLY A 224 -18.55 14.23 -5.73
CA GLY A 224 -19.44 14.23 -4.56
C GLY A 224 -18.85 13.68 -3.27
N SER A 225 -17.67 13.07 -3.35
CA SER A 225 -16.93 12.44 -2.25
C SER A 225 -15.50 12.94 -2.21
N GLY A 226 -14.86 12.83 -1.04
CA GLY A 226 -13.48 13.30 -0.81
C GLY A 226 -13.39 14.68 -0.16
N LEU A 227 -14.47 15.47 -0.18
CA LEU A 227 -14.60 16.71 0.57
C LEU A 227 -14.80 16.42 2.07
N SER A 228 -13.99 17.04 2.91
CA SER A 228 -14.20 17.15 4.36
C SER A 228 -15.42 18.02 4.67
N ASP A 229 -15.92 17.96 5.91
CA ASP A 229 -17.05 18.79 6.32
C ASP A 229 -16.71 20.30 6.28
N ALA A 230 -15.44 20.67 6.51
CA ALA A 230 -14.95 22.04 6.34
C ALA A 230 -15.02 22.47 4.87
N GLU A 231 -14.55 21.64 3.95
CA GLU A 231 -14.61 21.91 2.50
C GLU A 231 -16.03 21.85 1.92
N ARG A 232 -17.03 21.36 2.66
CA ARG A 232 -18.44 21.45 2.26
C ARG A 232 -19.08 22.75 2.69
N ALA A 233 -18.64 23.29 3.82
CA ALA A 233 -19.04 24.60 4.32
C ALA A 233 -18.35 25.74 3.54
N ASP A 234 -17.08 25.55 3.20
CA ASP A 234 -16.25 26.47 2.41
C ASP A 234 -15.60 25.72 1.23
N PRO A 235 -16.32 25.57 0.10
CA PRO A 235 -15.88 24.73 -1.01
C PRO A 235 -14.74 25.34 -1.81
N PRO A 236 -13.92 24.50 -2.49
CA PRO A 236 -12.98 24.96 -3.51
C PRO A 236 -13.62 25.98 -4.47
N PRO A 237 -13.05 27.19 -4.64
CA PRO A 237 -13.68 28.26 -5.42
C PRO A 237 -13.96 27.89 -6.87
N LEU A 238 -14.97 28.50 -7.48
CA LEU A 238 -15.18 28.42 -8.93
C LEU A 238 -13.93 28.93 -9.66
N GLY A 239 -13.52 28.22 -10.70
CA GLY A 239 -12.29 28.49 -11.46
C GLY A 239 -11.02 27.91 -10.83
N SER A 240 -11.08 27.35 -9.61
CA SER A 240 -9.91 26.66 -9.03
C SER A 240 -9.67 25.31 -9.71
N THR A 241 -8.40 24.95 -9.86
CA THR A 241 -7.99 23.62 -10.30
C THR A 241 -7.92 22.69 -9.09
N VAL A 242 -8.51 21.52 -9.20
CA VAL A 242 -8.47 20.49 -8.16
C VAL A 242 -7.86 19.21 -8.70
N THR A 243 -7.09 18.51 -7.87
CA THR A 243 -6.70 17.13 -8.15
C THR A 243 -7.81 16.21 -7.67
N TYR A 244 -8.22 15.27 -8.50
CA TYR A 244 -9.16 14.21 -8.15
C TYR A 244 -8.54 12.85 -8.43
N LYS A 245 -9.00 11.83 -7.69
CA LYS A 245 -8.62 10.43 -7.94
C LYS A 245 -9.79 9.65 -8.53
N PHE A 246 -9.51 8.69 -9.40
CA PHE A 246 -10.50 7.90 -10.12
C PHE A 246 -10.00 6.50 -10.49
N TYR A 247 -10.93 5.59 -10.82
CA TYR A 247 -10.71 4.15 -10.91
C TYR A 247 -11.01 3.66 -12.34
N GLY A 248 -10.21 4.12 -13.31
CA GLY A 248 -10.46 3.87 -14.73
C GLY A 248 -11.61 4.71 -15.31
N LEU A 249 -11.97 4.46 -16.57
CA LEU A 249 -12.97 5.25 -17.29
C LEU A 249 -14.27 4.47 -17.56
N THR A 250 -15.40 5.16 -17.70
CA THR A 250 -16.65 4.59 -18.21
C THR A 250 -16.52 4.29 -19.72
N SER A 251 -17.49 3.58 -20.31
CA SER A 251 -17.56 3.41 -21.77
C SER A 251 -17.66 4.74 -22.53
N THR A 252 -18.19 5.78 -21.88
CA THR A 252 -18.22 7.15 -22.40
C THR A 252 -16.92 7.92 -22.13
N GLY A 253 -15.94 7.32 -21.44
CA GLY A 253 -14.63 7.88 -21.12
C GLY A 253 -14.62 8.87 -19.94
N LEU A 254 -15.60 8.82 -19.05
CA LEU A 254 -15.61 9.63 -17.82
C LEU A 254 -14.93 8.88 -16.67
N PRO A 255 -14.27 9.58 -15.74
CA PRO A 255 -13.69 8.96 -14.54
C PRO A 255 -14.71 8.16 -13.71
N ARG A 256 -14.44 6.88 -13.44
CA ARG A 256 -15.23 6.05 -12.51
C ARG A 256 -14.82 6.32 -11.07
N PHE A 257 -15.81 6.34 -10.17
CA PHE A 257 -15.61 6.53 -8.72
C PHE A 257 -14.72 7.73 -8.38
N ALA A 258 -14.91 8.83 -9.12
CA ALA A 258 -14.10 10.03 -8.96
C ALA A 258 -14.36 10.70 -7.62
N SER A 259 -13.28 11.05 -6.91
CA SER A 259 -13.34 11.75 -5.63
C SER A 259 -12.31 12.87 -5.55
N PHE A 260 -12.70 13.97 -4.91
CA PHE A 260 -11.81 15.09 -4.64
C PHE A 260 -10.62 14.64 -3.79
N LEU A 261 -9.43 15.14 -4.11
CA LEU A 261 -8.21 14.88 -3.36
C LEU A 261 -7.71 16.14 -2.65
N ARG A 262 -7.53 17.23 -3.40
CA ARG A 262 -7.02 18.52 -2.91
C ARG A 262 -7.21 19.64 -3.94
N ILE A 263 -7.19 20.89 -3.49
CA ILE A 263 -6.96 22.04 -4.38
C ILE A 263 -5.50 21.98 -4.90
N ARG A 264 -5.30 22.28 -6.18
CA ARG A 264 -3.98 22.40 -6.77
C ARG A 264 -3.39 23.76 -6.39
N ASN A 265 -2.39 23.75 -5.51
CA ASN A 265 -1.60 24.93 -5.20
C ASN A 265 -0.36 24.91 -6.09
N ASP A 266 -0.36 25.70 -7.16
CA ASP A 266 0.84 25.93 -7.98
C ASP A 266 1.71 27.02 -7.34
N GLU A 267 2.22 26.79 -6.12
CA GLU A 267 3.37 27.52 -5.57
C GLU A 267 3.87 26.88 -4.26
N PRO A 268 5.18 26.57 -4.12
CA PRO A 268 5.77 26.45 -2.79
C PRO A 268 5.78 27.82 -2.12
N ALA A 269 5.36 27.90 -0.85
CA ALA A 269 5.43 29.13 -0.08
C ALA A 269 6.86 29.71 -0.18
N ALA A 270 6.97 30.94 -0.70
CA ALA A 270 8.23 31.67 -0.72
C ALA A 270 8.80 31.71 0.71
N PRO A 271 10.11 31.44 0.91
CA PRO A 271 10.71 31.55 2.23
C PRO A 271 10.49 32.96 2.74
N THR A 272 9.81 33.06 3.89
CA THR A 272 9.61 34.33 4.59
C THR A 272 10.99 34.91 4.87
N ARG A 273 11.36 36.00 4.19
CA ARG A 273 12.52 36.81 4.60
C ARG A 273 12.20 37.32 6.00
N GLN A 274 12.82 36.71 7.01
CA GLN A 274 12.96 37.36 8.30
C GLN A 274 13.78 38.63 8.07
N VAL A 275 13.09 39.77 8.11
CA VAL A 275 13.76 41.05 8.30
C VAL A 275 14.25 41.04 9.74
N SER A 276 15.56 40.88 9.93
CA SER A 276 16.19 41.08 11.22
C SER A 276 15.87 42.49 11.71
N PRO A 277 15.44 42.68 12.97
CA PRO A 277 15.39 44.00 13.56
C PRO A 277 16.82 44.52 13.65
N SER A 278 17.06 45.70 13.11
CA SER A 278 18.26 46.47 13.36
C SER A 278 18.30 46.90 14.83
N HIS A 279 19.17 46.27 15.63
CA HIS A 279 19.79 46.84 16.82
C HIS A 279 21.15 46.17 17.09
#